data_AF-A0A1M2Z4S6-F1
#
_entry.id   AF-A0A1M2Z4S6-F1
#
_cell.length_a   1.000
_cell.length_b   1.000
_cell.length_c   1.000
_cell.angle_alpha   90.00
_cell.angle_beta   90.00
_cell.angle_gamma   90.00
#
_symmetry.space_group_name_H-M   'P 1'
#
loop_
_entity.id
_entity.type
_entity.pdbx_description
1 polymer ?
#
loop_
_entity_poly.entity_id
_entity_poly.type
_entity_poly.pdbx_seq_one_letter_code
_entity_poly.pdbx_strand_id
1 'polypeptide(L)'
;MTIKRLAGGTAVLLLILFSFGWATRNDPSQKPYLAVIGGGFIYNYREGEEFYDVVTEVKKPLAEGSIVEVEFENPAGGAPLVVSERVSAQTNRYAFHSPQIHGVVGGKPYKVVIRVYDREKTKLIWSTTRNFKSDLDDNVVPKKPVVIGPGYTPNPDL
;
A
#
# COMPACT_ATOMS: atom_id res chain seq x y z
N MET A 1 -4.57 -43.71 41.32
CA MET A 1 -4.91 -42.29 41.02
C MET A 1 -6.42 -42.21 40.87
N THR A 2 -7.13 -41.50 41.76
CA THR A 2 -8.60 -41.45 41.75
C THR A 2 -9.10 -40.54 40.62
N ILE A 3 -10.18 -40.94 39.92
CA ILE A 3 -10.81 -40.19 38.81
C ILE A 3 -11.00 -38.69 39.13
N LYS A 4 -11.34 -38.36 40.39
CA LYS A 4 -11.49 -36.96 40.86
C LYS A 4 -10.20 -36.12 40.76
N ARG A 5 -9.03 -36.72 41.00
CA ARG A 5 -7.72 -36.03 40.90
C ARG A 5 -7.31 -35.81 39.44
N LEU A 6 -7.63 -36.78 38.57
CA LEU A 6 -7.42 -36.66 37.14
C LEU A 6 -8.32 -35.55 36.56
N ALA A 7 -9.61 -35.54 36.91
CA ALA A 7 -10.56 -34.52 36.48
C ALA A 7 -10.16 -33.10 36.95
N GLY A 8 -9.72 -32.96 38.21
CA GLY A 8 -9.23 -31.69 38.73
C GLY A 8 -7.97 -31.19 37.99
N GLY A 9 -7.00 -32.07 37.75
CA GLY A 9 -5.80 -31.72 36.97
C GLY A 9 -6.11 -31.29 35.54
N THR A 10 -7.02 -32.01 34.87
CA THR A 10 -7.47 -31.66 33.51
C THR A 10 -8.20 -30.31 33.48
N ALA A 11 -9.07 -30.02 34.45
CA ALA A 11 -9.77 -28.74 34.51
C ALA A 11 -8.81 -27.55 34.71
N VAL A 12 -7.80 -27.72 35.57
CA VAL A 12 -6.75 -26.70 35.76
C VAL A 12 -5.94 -26.48 34.49
N LEU A 13 -5.55 -27.56 33.80
CA LEU A 13 -4.82 -27.47 32.54
C LEU A 13 -5.65 -26.75 31.45
N LEU A 14 -6.94 -27.09 31.33
CA LEU A 14 -7.84 -26.44 30.37
C LEU A 14 -8.01 -24.94 30.66
N LEU A 15 -8.11 -24.56 31.93
CA LEU A 15 -8.18 -23.15 32.32
C LEU A 15 -6.89 -22.41 31.95
N ILE A 16 -5.72 -23.00 32.21
CA ILE A 16 -4.42 -22.41 31.84
C ILE A 16 -4.34 -22.22 30.32
N LEU A 17 -4.67 -23.25 29.54
CA LEU A 17 -4.65 -23.19 28.08
C LEU A 17 -5.65 -22.16 27.53
N PHE A 18 -6.84 -22.06 28.12
CA PHE A 18 -7.85 -21.08 27.74
C PHE A 18 -7.41 -19.65 28.06
N SER A 19 -6.90 -19.40 29.26
CA SER A 19 -6.36 -18.10 29.65
C SER A 19 -5.20 -17.67 28.76
N PHE A 20 -4.30 -18.59 28.43
CA PHE A 20 -3.20 -18.32 27.50
C PHE A 20 -3.71 -18.00 26.10
N GLY A 21 -4.61 -18.83 25.56
CA GLY A 21 -5.21 -18.61 24.25
C GLY A 21 -6.01 -17.29 24.17
N TRP A 22 -6.67 -16.90 25.25
CA TRP A 22 -7.37 -15.62 25.33
C TRP A 22 -6.40 -14.43 25.39
N ALA A 23 -5.33 -14.53 26.17
CA ALA A 23 -4.31 -13.48 26.31
C ALA A 23 -3.49 -13.28 25.01
N THR A 24 -3.26 -14.34 24.24
CA THR A 24 -2.51 -14.28 22.97
C THR A 24 -3.40 -14.10 21.74
N ARG A 25 -4.72 -13.95 21.91
CA ARG A 25 -5.65 -13.78 20.78
C ARG A 25 -5.45 -12.40 20.16
N ASN A 26 -5.12 -12.38 18.87
CA ASN A 26 -5.18 -11.16 18.07
C ASN A 26 -6.65 -10.80 17.78
N ASP A 27 -7.08 -9.61 18.20
CA ASP A 27 -8.43 -9.13 17.90
C ASP A 27 -8.58 -8.82 16.39
N PRO A 28 -9.47 -9.52 15.65
CA PRO A 28 -9.75 -9.21 14.25
C PRO A 28 -10.22 -7.77 14.03
N SER A 29 -10.83 -7.14 15.04
CA SER A 29 -11.29 -5.74 14.99
C SER A 29 -10.12 -4.76 14.82
N GLN A 30 -8.92 -5.12 15.28
CA GLN A 30 -7.73 -4.25 15.23
C GLN A 30 -6.95 -4.35 13.91
N LYS A 31 -7.28 -5.31 13.02
CA LYS A 31 -6.61 -5.40 11.72
C LYS A 31 -6.91 -4.16 10.86
N PRO A 32 -5.96 -3.62 10.09
CA PRO A 32 -6.27 -2.55 9.14
C PRO A 32 -7.18 -3.07 8.02
N TYR A 33 -7.89 -2.18 7.33
CA TYR A 33 -8.68 -2.58 6.15
C TYR A 33 -7.79 -2.98 4.99
N LEU A 34 -6.74 -2.19 4.74
CA LEU A 34 -5.72 -2.46 3.73
C LEU A 34 -4.34 -2.57 4.40
N ALA A 35 -3.49 -3.43 3.86
CA ALA A 35 -2.06 -3.41 4.13
C ALA A 35 -1.31 -2.91 2.90
N VAL A 36 -0.37 -2.00 3.08
CA VAL A 36 0.61 -1.65 2.04
C VAL A 36 1.65 -2.76 2.01
N ILE A 37 1.70 -3.51 0.91
CA ILE A 37 2.59 -4.66 0.74
C ILE A 37 3.82 -4.34 -0.12
N GLY A 38 3.80 -3.22 -0.83
CA GLY A 38 4.92 -2.74 -1.62
C GLY A 38 4.69 -1.33 -2.13
N GLY A 39 5.73 -0.74 -2.70
CA GLY A 39 5.69 0.57 -3.33
C GLY A 39 7.03 1.28 -3.30
N GLY A 40 7.10 2.43 -3.95
CA GLY A 40 8.32 3.23 -4.08
C GLY A 40 8.28 4.12 -5.32
N PHE A 41 9.46 4.59 -5.71
CA PHE A 41 9.65 5.35 -6.94
C PHE A 41 10.07 4.39 -8.06
N ILE A 42 9.44 4.52 -9.22
CA ILE A 42 9.79 3.80 -10.43
C ILE A 42 10.44 4.79 -11.39
N TYR A 43 11.61 4.40 -11.91
CA TYR A 43 12.41 5.16 -12.85
C TYR A 43 12.49 4.39 -14.17
N ASN A 44 11.79 4.86 -15.20
CA ASN A 44 11.91 4.31 -16.54
C ASN A 44 12.89 5.13 -17.36
N TYR A 45 14.17 4.75 -17.33
CA TYR A 45 15.25 5.41 -18.08
C TYR A 45 15.06 5.38 -19.60
N ARG A 46 14.28 4.44 -20.13
CA ARG A 46 14.05 4.34 -21.58
C ARG A 46 13.11 5.43 -22.05
N GLU A 47 12.04 5.63 -21.31
CA GLU A 47 10.95 6.56 -21.64
C GLU A 47 11.11 7.94 -20.97
N GLY A 48 12.05 8.07 -20.03
CA GLY A 48 12.24 9.32 -19.29
C GLY A 48 11.12 9.59 -18.28
N GLU A 49 10.49 8.52 -17.78
CA GLU A 49 9.35 8.63 -16.86
C GLU A 49 9.76 8.31 -15.43
N GLU A 50 9.20 9.06 -14.49
CA GLU A 50 9.28 8.80 -13.05
C GLU A 50 7.86 8.84 -12.48
N PHE A 51 7.52 7.91 -11.59
CA PHE A 51 6.22 7.88 -10.89
C PHE A 51 6.31 7.07 -9.59
N TYR A 52 5.31 7.24 -8.73
CA TYR A 52 5.13 6.38 -7.56
C TYR A 52 4.36 5.12 -7.91
N ASP A 53 4.77 4.02 -7.27
CA ASP A 53 3.99 2.79 -7.18
C ASP A 53 3.60 2.52 -5.73
N VAL A 54 2.34 2.11 -5.53
CA VAL A 54 1.87 1.59 -4.24
C VAL A 54 1.01 0.37 -4.49
N VAL A 55 1.33 -0.73 -3.82
CA VAL A 55 0.54 -1.96 -3.86
C VAL A 55 -0.10 -2.19 -2.50
N THR A 56 -1.42 -2.32 -2.51
CA THR A 56 -2.22 -2.61 -1.31
C THR A 56 -2.89 -3.97 -1.40
N GLU A 57 -3.11 -4.60 -0.24
CA GLU A 57 -3.84 -5.86 -0.12
C GLU A 57 -4.98 -5.72 0.90
N VAL A 58 -6.16 -6.18 0.53
CA VAL A 58 -7.37 -6.17 1.37
C VAL A 58 -7.20 -7.17 2.51
N LYS A 59 -7.27 -6.68 3.75
CA LYS A 59 -7.14 -7.48 4.99
C LYS A 59 -8.47 -7.65 5.73
N LYS A 60 -9.44 -6.78 5.47
CA LYS A 60 -10.83 -6.90 5.93
C LYS A 60 -11.77 -6.78 4.75
N PRO A 61 -12.88 -7.53 4.71
CA PRO A 61 -13.88 -7.40 3.67
C PRO A 61 -14.31 -5.93 3.48
N LEU A 62 -14.29 -5.50 2.23
CA LEU A 62 -14.81 -4.20 1.80
C LEU A 62 -16.05 -4.45 0.93
N ALA A 63 -17.03 -3.56 1.02
CA ALA A 63 -18.21 -3.65 0.17
C ALA A 63 -17.82 -3.47 -1.29
N GLU A 64 -18.46 -4.21 -2.19
CA GLU A 64 -18.24 -4.06 -3.63
C GLU A 64 -18.53 -2.62 -4.07
N GLY A 65 -17.61 -2.07 -4.87
CA GLY A 65 -17.67 -0.68 -5.32
C GLY A 65 -17.17 0.35 -4.31
N SER A 66 -16.69 -0.04 -3.12
CA SER A 66 -15.96 0.87 -2.22
C SER A 66 -14.79 1.51 -2.95
N ILE A 67 -14.38 2.72 -2.56
CA ILE A 67 -13.34 3.46 -3.29
C ILE A 67 -12.06 3.47 -2.47
N VAL A 68 -10.97 2.97 -3.06
CA VAL A 68 -9.62 3.17 -2.52
C VAL A 68 -9.01 4.35 -3.24
N GLU A 69 -8.62 5.37 -2.48
CA GLU A 69 -7.95 6.56 -2.99
C GLU A 69 -6.53 6.62 -2.42
N VAL A 70 -5.57 6.88 -3.29
CA VAL A 70 -4.17 7.12 -2.93
C VAL A 70 -3.80 8.53 -3.34
N GLU A 71 -3.36 9.30 -2.36
CA GLU A 71 -2.84 10.65 -2.51
C GLU A 71 -1.32 10.62 -2.33
N PHE A 72 -0.59 11.04 -3.36
CA PHE A 72 0.85 11.11 -3.39
C PHE A 72 1.32 12.56 -3.24
N GLU A 73 2.27 12.80 -2.35
CA GLU A 73 2.95 14.10 -2.26
C GLU A 73 3.68 14.40 -3.57
N ASN A 74 3.45 15.60 -4.11
CA ASN A 74 4.09 16.05 -5.34
C ASN A 74 5.54 16.50 -5.05
N PRO A 75 6.56 15.81 -5.60
CA PRO A 75 7.95 16.12 -5.29
C PRO A 75 8.41 17.50 -5.78
N ALA A 76 7.88 17.96 -6.91
CA ALA A 76 8.10 19.30 -7.46
C ALA A 76 7.42 20.40 -6.64
N GLY A 77 6.63 20.03 -5.62
CA GLY A 77 5.77 20.93 -4.86
C GLY A 77 4.41 21.16 -5.51
N GLY A 78 3.51 21.80 -4.78
CA GLY A 78 2.14 22.08 -5.21
C GLY A 78 1.11 21.08 -4.69
N ALA A 79 0.02 20.91 -5.44
CA ALA A 79 -1.08 20.03 -5.05
C ALA A 79 -0.66 18.55 -5.12
N PRO A 80 -1.17 17.71 -4.20
CA PRO A 80 -0.89 16.28 -4.23
C PRO A 80 -1.58 15.60 -5.42
N LEU A 81 -1.00 14.49 -5.86
CA LEU A 81 -1.49 13.70 -6.98
C LEU A 81 -2.44 12.64 -6.44
N VAL A 82 -3.65 12.56 -6.98
CA VAL A 82 -4.69 11.67 -6.45
C VAL A 82 -5.10 10.66 -7.51
N VAL A 83 -5.08 9.39 -7.12
CA VAL A 83 -5.52 8.26 -7.95
C VAL A 83 -6.48 7.43 -7.14
N SER A 84 -7.52 6.90 -7.79
CA SER A 84 -8.52 6.09 -7.09
C SER A 84 -9.02 4.94 -7.94
N GLU A 85 -9.35 3.85 -7.29
CA GLU A 85 -9.89 2.65 -7.91
C GLU A 85 -11.06 2.10 -7.08
N ARG A 86 -12.01 1.44 -7.75
CA ARG A 86 -13.12 0.77 -7.09
C ARG A 86 -12.75 -0.66 -6.72
N VAL A 87 -13.11 -1.03 -5.49
CA VAL A 87 -12.97 -2.40 -4.99
C VAL A 87 -13.92 -3.32 -5.75
N SER A 88 -13.36 -4.43 -6.21
CA SER A 88 -14.04 -5.48 -6.96
C SER A 88 -13.84 -6.82 -6.24
N ALA A 89 -14.82 -7.73 -6.30
CA ALA A 89 -14.72 -9.05 -5.66
C ALA A 89 -13.68 -9.99 -6.32
N GLN A 90 -13.21 -9.64 -7.51
CA GLN A 90 -12.31 -10.42 -8.36
C GLN A 90 -10.85 -10.35 -7.92
N THR A 91 -10.47 -9.31 -7.15
CA THR A 91 -9.10 -9.13 -6.67
C THR A 91 -9.07 -8.59 -5.24
N ASN A 92 -8.08 -9.04 -4.49
CA ASN A 92 -7.75 -8.50 -3.17
C ASN A 92 -6.50 -7.61 -3.19
N ARG A 93 -5.89 -7.39 -4.35
CA ARG A 93 -4.69 -6.56 -4.52
C ARG A 93 -4.94 -5.46 -5.53
N TYR A 94 -4.49 -4.27 -5.19
CA TYR A 94 -4.66 -3.05 -5.99
C TYR A 94 -3.31 -2.35 -6.11
N ALA A 95 -2.92 -2.03 -7.33
CA ALA A 95 -1.70 -1.30 -7.66
C ALA A 95 -2.08 0.10 -8.13
N PHE A 96 -1.49 1.11 -7.50
CA PHE A 96 -1.74 2.52 -7.79
C PHE A 96 -0.45 3.13 -8.33
N HIS A 97 -0.56 3.73 -9.51
CA HIS A 97 0.51 4.44 -10.19
C HIS A 97 0.17 5.92 -10.16
N SER A 98 1.07 6.78 -9.67
CA SER A 98 0.87 8.23 -9.80
C SER A 98 0.99 8.65 -11.28
N PRO A 99 0.45 9.83 -11.65
CA PRO A 99 0.92 10.52 -12.84
C PRO A 99 2.44 10.72 -12.80
N GLN A 100 3.01 11.07 -13.96
CA GLN A 100 4.43 11.39 -14.06
C GLN A 100 4.80 12.50 -13.08
N ILE A 101 5.91 12.28 -12.36
CA ILE A 101 6.48 13.21 -11.38
C ILE A 101 7.86 13.67 -11.83
N HIS A 102 8.30 14.76 -11.22
CA HIS A 102 9.65 15.30 -11.33
C HIS A 102 10.04 15.93 -9.99
N GLY A 103 11.31 16.23 -9.79
CA GLY A 103 11.82 16.93 -8.61
C GLY A 103 12.00 16.03 -7.38
N VAL A 104 12.16 14.72 -7.58
CA VAL A 104 12.51 13.81 -6.49
C VAL A 104 13.93 14.06 -5.99
N VAL A 105 14.07 14.18 -4.68
CA VAL A 105 15.32 14.41 -3.98
C VAL A 105 15.69 13.13 -3.24
N GLY A 106 16.87 12.61 -3.52
CA GLY A 106 17.42 11.42 -2.89
C GLY A 106 17.46 11.56 -1.37
N GLY A 107 17.04 10.51 -0.66
CA GLY A 107 16.97 10.45 0.79
C GLY A 107 15.81 11.23 1.43
N LYS A 108 15.07 12.05 0.67
CA LYS A 108 13.90 12.76 1.20
C LYS A 108 12.69 11.81 1.29
N PRO A 109 12.03 11.70 2.45
CA PRO A 109 10.78 10.96 2.56
C PRO A 109 9.63 11.80 1.99
N TYR A 110 8.83 11.18 1.13
CA TYR A 110 7.61 11.75 0.56
C TYR A 110 6.39 10.99 1.06
N LYS A 111 5.36 11.74 1.42
CA LYS A 111 4.16 11.20 2.06
C LYS A 111 3.17 10.66 1.04
N VAL A 112 2.60 9.51 1.37
CA VAL A 112 1.49 8.88 0.65
C VAL A 112 0.37 8.58 1.63
N VAL A 113 -0.82 9.07 1.32
CA VAL A 113 -2.03 8.85 2.14
C VAL A 113 -2.96 7.92 1.38
N ILE A 114 -3.37 6.83 2.02
CA ILE A 114 -4.31 5.87 1.46
C ILE A 114 -5.61 5.97 2.25
N ARG A 115 -6.71 6.18 1.54
CA ARG A 115 -8.05 6.32 2.11
C ARG A 115 -8.97 5.30 1.49
N VAL A 116 -9.88 4.78 2.30
CA VAL A 116 -10.98 3.92 1.85
C VAL A 116 -12.27 4.65 2.15
N TYR A 117 -13.07 4.86 1.12
CA TYR A 117 -14.39 5.43 1.20
C TYR A 117 -15.46 4.38 0.90
N ASP A 118 -16.69 4.69 1.28
CA ASP A 118 -17.87 4.00 0.78
C ASP A 118 -18.03 4.17 -0.75
N ARG A 119 -19.00 3.44 -1.32
CA ARG A 119 -19.24 3.40 -2.77
C ARG A 119 -19.56 4.77 -3.38
N GLU A 120 -20.16 5.66 -2.61
CA GLU A 120 -20.58 7.00 -3.05
C GLU A 120 -19.56 8.09 -2.70
N LYS A 121 -18.43 7.74 -2.08
CA LYS A 121 -17.40 8.68 -1.60
C LYS A 121 -17.94 9.71 -0.60
N THR A 122 -18.97 9.37 0.17
CA THR A 122 -19.58 10.24 1.18
C THR A 122 -19.00 10.00 2.57
N LYS A 123 -18.48 8.80 2.84
CA LYS A 123 -18.00 8.39 4.17
C LYS A 123 -16.60 7.82 4.08
N LEU A 124 -15.67 8.40 4.84
CA LEU A 124 -14.35 7.82 5.07
C LEU A 124 -14.49 6.61 6.02
N ILE A 125 -14.15 5.42 5.52
CA ILE A 125 -14.19 4.16 6.27
C ILE A 125 -12.86 3.96 7.01
N TRP A 126 -11.74 4.26 6.35
CA TRP A 126 -10.41 4.01 6.91
C TRP A 126 -9.35 4.88 6.21
N SER A 127 -8.23 5.15 6.90
CA SER A 127 -7.09 5.86 6.34
C SER A 127 -5.78 5.38 6.96
N THR A 128 -4.70 5.43 6.18
CA THR A 128 -3.33 5.28 6.67
C THR A 128 -2.38 6.18 5.89
N THR A 129 -1.18 6.36 6.44
CA THR A 129 -0.12 7.15 5.82
C THR A 129 1.17 6.33 5.80
N ARG A 130 1.89 6.41 4.69
CA ARG A 130 3.23 5.83 4.52
C ARG A 130 4.15 6.85 3.90
N ASN A 131 5.43 6.75 4.23
CA ASN A 131 6.47 7.54 3.58
C ASN A 131 7.26 6.62 2.66
N PHE A 132 7.48 7.07 1.42
CA PHE A 132 8.40 6.44 0.49
C PHE A 132 9.61 7.35 0.32
N LYS A 133 10.77 6.76 0.14
CA LYS A 133 12.01 7.48 -0.15
C LYS A 133 12.67 6.83 -1.35
N SER A 134 13.28 7.64 -2.21
CA SER A 134 14.21 7.18 -3.21
C SER A 134 15.63 7.40 -2.69
N ASP A 135 16.57 6.52 -3.03
CA ASP A 135 18.00 6.77 -2.82
C ASP A 135 18.62 7.51 -4.03
N LEU A 136 17.86 7.69 -5.11
CA LEU A 136 18.25 8.40 -6.33
C LEU A 136 17.64 9.80 -6.37
N ASP A 137 18.39 10.76 -6.91
CA ASP A 137 17.86 12.06 -7.30
C ASP A 137 17.17 11.98 -8.67
N ASP A 138 16.25 12.90 -8.95
CA ASP A 138 15.55 13.06 -10.25
C ASP A 138 16.53 13.20 -11.43
N ASN A 139 17.72 13.77 -11.19
CA ASN A 139 18.75 13.98 -12.22
C ASN A 139 19.31 12.69 -12.84
N VAL A 140 18.97 11.51 -12.33
CA VAL A 140 19.42 10.23 -12.89
C VAL A 140 18.56 9.83 -14.10
N VAL A 141 17.34 10.37 -14.26
CA VAL A 141 16.49 10.11 -15.42
C VAL A 141 16.78 11.12 -16.54
N PRO A 142 17.00 10.64 -17.79
CA PRO A 142 17.14 11.54 -18.94
C PRO A 142 15.88 12.38 -19.15
N LYS A 143 16.05 13.68 -19.40
CA LYS A 143 14.94 14.63 -19.69
C LYS A 143 14.13 14.27 -20.95
N LYS A 144 14.69 13.42 -21.82
CA LYS A 144 14.04 12.89 -23.02
C LYS A 144 14.29 11.37 -23.10
N PRO A 145 13.35 10.59 -23.65
CA PRO A 145 13.55 9.16 -23.88
C PRO A 145 14.87 8.88 -24.61
N VAL A 146 15.61 7.85 -24.21
CA VAL A 146 16.87 7.46 -24.90
C VAL A 146 16.59 6.73 -26.21
N VAL A 147 15.43 6.10 -26.30
CA VAL A 147 15.00 5.32 -27.44
C VAL A 147 13.57 5.69 -27.83
N ILE A 148 13.26 5.56 -29.12
CA ILE A 148 11.93 5.79 -29.68
C ILE A 148 11.46 4.57 -30.48
N GLY A 149 10.16 4.31 -30.39
CA GLY A 149 9.49 3.25 -31.14
C GLY A 149 9.83 1.82 -30.69
N PRO A 150 9.11 0.81 -31.22
CA PRO A 150 9.25 -0.60 -30.81
C PRO A 150 10.60 -1.22 -31.20
N GLY A 151 11.36 -0.58 -32.10
CA GLY A 151 12.66 -1.05 -32.58
C GLY A 151 13.86 -0.60 -31.75
N TYR A 152 13.65 0.11 -30.62
CA TYR A 152 14.73 0.69 -29.81
C TYR A 152 15.65 1.62 -30.62
N THR A 153 15.08 2.40 -31.54
CA THR A 153 15.85 3.36 -32.33
C THR A 153 16.36 4.45 -31.39
N PRO A 154 17.66 4.82 -31.41
CA PRO A 154 18.17 5.94 -30.63
C PRO A 154 17.37 7.21 -30.90
N ASN A 155 17.04 7.95 -29.85
CA ASN A 155 16.30 9.20 -29.99
C ASN A 155 17.17 10.23 -30.75
N PRO A 156 16.73 10.73 -31.93
CA PRO A 156 17.49 11.71 -32.72
C PRO A 156 17.57 13.10 -32.06
N ASP A 157 16.74 13.38 -31.05
CA ASP A 157 16.67 14.67 -30.36
C ASP A 157 17.52 14.74 -29.08
N LEU A 158 18.35 13.72 -28.84
CA LEU A 158 19.34 13.64 -27.75
C LEU A 158 20.73 14.10 -28.20
#